data_AF-F9DK23-F1
#
_entry.id   AF-F9DK23-F1
#
_cell.length_a   1.000
_cell.length_b   1.000
_cell.length_c   1.000
_cell.angle_alpha   90.00
_cell.angle_beta   90.00
_cell.angle_gamma   90.00
#
_symmetry.space_group_name_H-M   'P 1'
#
loop_
_entity.id
_entity.type
_entity.pdbx_description
1 polymer ?
#
loop_
_entity_poly.entity_id
_entity_poly.type
_entity_poly.pdbx_seq_one_letter_code
_entity_poly.pdbx_strand_id
1 'polypeptide(L)'
;MNINHHQTKRDRSYFEWSDNMQIIRKGKGEIAMTESELVGFFGVTWRKLNYRLQLLLKVSPLQPDERDTGEQEVYVNGRLRGYALLYPLTIIIALSYQLDSMEAHLFRKHICRELQRPLPVVEQIYLHCSDSIN
;
A
#
# COMPACT_ATOMS: atom_id res chain seq x y z
N MET A 1 32.79 7.93 4.28
CA MET A 1 31.89 9.07 4.07
C MET A 1 30.91 8.75 2.96
N ASN A 2 29.62 8.96 3.24
CA ASN A 2 28.57 9.34 2.31
C ASN A 2 28.30 8.42 1.09
N ILE A 3 27.30 7.55 1.20
CA ILE A 3 26.54 7.07 0.05
C ILE A 3 25.10 7.55 0.25
N ASN A 4 24.87 8.82 -0.02
CA ASN A 4 23.53 9.37 -0.16
C ASN A 4 22.81 8.54 -1.23
N HIS A 5 21.97 7.60 -0.77
CA HIS A 5 20.98 6.94 -1.60
C HIS A 5 19.91 7.97 -1.93
N HIS A 6 20.21 8.87 -2.85
CA HIS A 6 19.20 9.64 -3.55
C HIS A 6 18.51 8.69 -4.53
N GLN A 7 17.72 7.75 -3.99
CA GLN A 7 16.55 7.29 -4.71
C GLN A 7 15.72 8.54 -4.92
N THR A 8 15.76 9.09 -6.14
CA THR A 8 14.68 9.94 -6.66
C THR A 8 13.41 9.10 -6.51
N LYS A 9 12.72 9.30 -5.38
CA LYS A 9 11.45 8.67 -5.05
C LYS A 9 10.51 9.02 -6.20
N ARG A 10 10.29 8.04 -7.08
CA ARG A 10 9.13 8.01 -7.98
C ARG A 10 7.90 8.33 -7.14
N ASP A 11 6.89 8.96 -7.74
CA ASP A 11 5.63 9.38 -7.10
C ASP A 11 4.78 8.25 -6.45
N ARG A 12 5.36 7.07 -6.21
CA ARG A 12 4.73 5.92 -5.57
C ARG A 12 4.50 6.21 -4.10
N SER A 13 3.29 5.91 -3.64
CA SER A 13 3.02 5.89 -2.22
C SER A 13 3.57 4.59 -1.61
N TYR A 14 4.19 4.67 -0.45
CA TYR A 14 4.64 3.51 0.31
C TYR A 14 4.24 3.65 1.78
N PHE A 15 4.24 2.52 2.49
CA PHE A 15 3.98 2.49 3.93
C PHE A 15 5.30 2.41 4.69
N GLU A 16 5.45 3.28 5.69
CA GLU A 16 6.59 3.29 6.60
C GLU A 16 6.13 2.94 8.01
N TRP A 17 6.95 2.17 8.71
CA TRP A 17 6.74 1.88 10.11
C TRP A 17 7.36 2.98 10.97
N SER A 18 6.55 3.62 11.82
CA SER A 18 7.07 4.55 12.83
C SER A 18 7.38 3.82 14.14
N ASP A 19 8.28 4.38 14.95
CA ASP A 19 8.68 3.84 16.25
C ASP A 19 7.50 3.63 17.21
N ASN A 20 6.40 4.35 17.01
CA ASN A 20 5.16 4.22 17.79
C ASN A 20 4.23 3.10 17.29
N MET A 21 4.74 2.17 16.47
CA MET A 21 3.94 1.09 15.86
C MET A 21 2.80 1.62 14.97
N GLN A 22 2.93 2.84 14.44
CA GLN A 22 1.94 3.41 13.51
C GLN A 22 2.44 3.26 12.08
N ILE A 23 1.54 2.89 11.19
CA ILE A 23 1.80 2.75 9.77
C ILE A 23 1.49 4.08 9.11
N ILE A 24 2.50 4.71 8.51
CA ILE A 24 2.38 6.04 7.90
C ILE A 24 2.43 5.87 6.38
N ARG A 25 1.38 6.30 5.68
CA ARG A 25 1.42 6.45 4.22
C ARG A 25 2.30 7.66 3.86
N LYS A 26 3.31 7.44 3.02
CA LYS A 26 4.14 8.50 2.43
C LYS A 26 3.86 8.56 0.93
N GLY A 27 3.78 9.76 0.34
CA GLY A 27 3.56 9.97 -1.10
C GLY A 27 2.10 10.29 -1.49
N LYS A 28 1.90 10.70 -2.75
CA LYS A 28 0.60 11.10 -3.31
C LYS A 28 0.03 10.13 -4.36
N GLY A 29 0.84 9.25 -4.96
CA GLY A 29 0.38 8.32 -6.01
C GLY A 29 -0.25 7.02 -5.49
N GLU A 30 -0.49 6.09 -6.39
CA GLU A 30 -0.93 4.72 -6.07
C GLU A 30 0.10 3.99 -5.18
N ILE A 31 -0.39 3.07 -4.36
CA ILE A 31 0.44 2.30 -3.44
C ILE A 31 0.91 1.05 -4.18
N ALA A 32 2.21 1.02 -4.43
CA ALA A 32 2.86 -0.05 -5.16
C ALA A 32 4.18 -0.41 -4.47
N MET A 33 4.31 -1.66 -4.04
CA MET A 33 5.53 -2.17 -3.38
C MET A 33 6.23 -3.21 -4.24
N THR A 34 7.55 -3.34 -4.11
CA THR A 34 8.37 -4.42 -4.70
C THR A 34 8.40 -5.67 -3.80
N GLU A 35 8.96 -6.77 -4.32
CA GLU A 35 9.10 -8.03 -3.55
C GLU A 35 9.91 -7.87 -2.26
N SER A 36 11.05 -7.18 -2.32
CA SER A 36 11.92 -6.95 -1.17
C SER A 36 11.27 -6.03 -0.14
N GLU A 37 10.56 -5.00 -0.60
CA GLU A 37 9.77 -4.11 0.25
C GLU A 37 8.64 -4.88 0.95
N LEU A 38 7.95 -5.81 0.26
CA LEU A 38 6.93 -6.66 0.86
C LEU A 38 7.50 -7.61 1.94
N VAL A 39 8.63 -8.26 1.64
CA VAL A 39 9.33 -9.14 2.58
C VAL A 39 9.72 -8.36 3.83
N GLY A 40 10.30 -7.17 3.67
CA GLY A 40 10.66 -6.29 4.77
C GLY A 40 9.44 -5.79 5.54
N PHE A 41 8.38 -5.39 4.83
CA PHE A 41 7.15 -4.87 5.42
C PHE A 41 6.44 -5.89 6.31
N PHE A 42 6.31 -7.14 5.86
CA PHE A 42 5.62 -8.18 6.62
C PHE A 42 6.52 -8.95 7.59
N GLY A 43 7.83 -8.72 7.57
CA GLY A 43 8.78 -9.44 8.42
C GLY A 43 8.80 -10.96 8.18
N VAL A 44 8.44 -11.41 6.97
CA VAL A 44 8.36 -12.84 6.63
C VAL A 44 9.41 -13.25 5.62
N THR A 45 9.78 -14.53 5.59
CA THR A 45 10.69 -15.03 4.56
C THR A 45 10.06 -15.00 3.17
N TRP A 46 10.88 -14.79 2.14
CA TRP A 46 10.45 -14.84 0.74
C TRP A 46 9.69 -16.14 0.40
N ARG A 47 10.16 -17.28 0.92
CA ARG A 47 9.50 -18.59 0.71
C ARG A 47 8.05 -18.60 1.22
N LYS A 48 7.80 -18.06 2.43
CA LYS A 48 6.46 -17.99 3.01
C LYS A 48 5.58 -17.01 2.22
N LEU A 49 6.13 -15.85 1.86
CA LEU A 49 5.44 -14.83 1.08
C LEU A 49 5.03 -15.37 -0.30
N ASN A 50 5.98 -15.93 -1.05
CA ASN A 50 5.76 -16.45 -2.39
C ASN A 50 4.71 -17.57 -2.39
N TYR A 51 4.74 -18.48 -1.42
CA TYR A 51 3.70 -19.51 -1.29
C TYR A 51 2.29 -18.91 -1.11
N ARG A 52 2.14 -17.90 -0.23
CA ARG A 52 0.85 -17.23 -0.02
C ARG A 52 0.41 -16.43 -1.24
N LEU A 53 1.32 -15.70 -1.87
CA LEU A 53 1.04 -14.95 -3.09
C LEU A 53 0.57 -15.86 -4.22
N GLN A 54 1.25 -16.98 -4.46
CA GLN A 54 0.86 -17.98 -5.45
C GLN A 54 -0.52 -18.57 -5.14
N LEU A 55 -0.81 -18.84 -3.87
CA LEU A 55 -2.13 -19.29 -3.46
C LEU A 55 -3.18 -18.23 -3.75
N LEU A 56 -2.93 -16.98 -3.37
CA LEU A 56 -3.81 -15.84 -3.59
C LEU A 56 -4.13 -15.65 -5.07
N LEU A 57 -3.13 -15.67 -5.95
CA LEU A 57 -3.32 -15.52 -7.40
C LEU A 57 -4.09 -16.69 -8.03
N LYS A 58 -3.94 -17.90 -7.49
CA LYS A 58 -4.66 -19.09 -7.96
C LYS A 58 -6.13 -19.11 -7.54
N VAL A 59 -6.44 -18.67 -6.32
CA VAL A 59 -7.79 -18.81 -5.73
C VAL A 59 -8.63 -17.53 -5.78
N SER A 60 -8.01 -16.36 -6.00
CA SER A 60 -8.75 -15.10 -5.96
C SER A 60 -9.43 -14.80 -7.31
N PRO A 61 -10.69 -14.32 -7.28
CA PRO A 61 -11.43 -13.90 -8.48
C PRO A 61 -10.97 -12.53 -9.00
N LEU A 62 -9.73 -12.13 -8.73
CA LEU A 62 -9.19 -10.84 -9.17
C LEU A 62 -9.25 -10.75 -10.70
N GLN A 63 -9.75 -9.63 -11.22
CA GLN A 63 -9.76 -9.35 -12.65
C GLN A 63 -8.31 -9.28 -13.19
N PRO A 64 -8.05 -9.56 -14.48
CA PRO A 64 -6.70 -9.53 -15.04
C PRO A 64 -5.94 -8.22 -14.81
N ASP A 65 -6.63 -7.08 -14.76
CA ASP A 65 -6.11 -5.75 -14.43
C ASP A 65 -5.90 -5.54 -12.92
N GLU A 66 -6.66 -6.22 -12.06
CA GLU A 66 -6.39 -6.25 -10.61
C GLU A 66 -5.22 -7.18 -10.27
N ARG A 67 -5.01 -8.21 -11.11
CA ARG A 67 -3.83 -9.07 -11.13
C ARG A 67 -2.63 -8.40 -11.77
N ASP A 68 -2.77 -7.15 -12.26
CA ASP A 68 -1.73 -6.46 -13.02
C ASP A 68 -0.42 -6.69 -12.30
N THR A 69 0.41 -7.53 -12.92
CA THR A 69 1.65 -8.02 -12.33
C THR A 69 2.72 -6.97 -12.59
N GLY A 70 2.29 -5.71 -12.58
CA GLY A 70 2.77 -4.60 -13.40
C GLY A 70 4.26 -4.49 -13.27
N GLU A 71 4.94 -4.98 -14.29
CA GLU A 71 6.37 -4.76 -14.47
C GLU A 71 6.51 -3.32 -14.92
N GLN A 72 6.71 -2.40 -13.96
CA GLN A 72 6.95 -1.02 -14.35
C GLN A 72 8.41 -0.84 -14.72
N GLU A 73 8.62 -0.37 -15.94
CA GLU A 73 9.91 0.03 -16.48
C GLU A 73 10.71 0.87 -15.49
N VAL A 74 11.91 0.38 -15.19
CA VAL A 74 12.86 1.03 -14.31
C VAL A 74 13.89 1.74 -15.18
N TYR A 75 13.80 3.06 -15.25
CA TYR A 75 14.85 3.86 -15.88
C TYR A 75 15.89 4.33 -14.85
N VAL A 76 17.17 4.22 -15.21
CA VAL A 76 18.29 4.87 -14.50
C VAL A 76 19.09 5.64 -15.53
N ASN A 77 19.31 6.93 -15.30
CA ASN A 77 19.97 7.85 -16.24
C ASN A 77 19.34 7.81 -17.65
N GLY A 78 18.01 7.74 -17.74
CA GLY A 78 17.28 7.69 -19.01
C GLY A 78 17.37 6.37 -19.78
N ARG A 79 18.07 5.35 -19.26
CA ARG A 79 18.12 4.01 -19.86
C ARG A 79 17.27 3.02 -19.09
N LEU A 80 16.51 2.20 -19.80
CA LEU A 80 15.77 1.08 -19.23
C LEU A 80 16.76 0.09 -18.61
N ARG A 81 16.64 -0.11 -17.29
CA ARG A 81 17.51 -0.96 -16.45
C ARG A 81 16.83 -2.25 -16.03
N GLY A 82 15.53 -2.37 -16.25
CA GLY A 82 14.75 -3.55 -15.91
C GLY A 82 13.31 -3.17 -15.61
N TYR A 83 12.59 -4.07 -14.97
CA TYR A 83 11.22 -3.87 -14.58
C TYR A 83 11.09 -4.10 -13.07
N ALA A 84 10.31 -3.26 -12.39
CA ALA A 84 10.00 -3.43 -10.98
C ALA A 84 8.58 -3.98 -10.87
N LEU A 85 8.46 -5.15 -10.24
CA LEU A 85 7.16 -5.71 -9.87
C LEU A 85 6.47 -4.76 -8.89
N LEU A 86 5.24 -4.38 -9.22
CA LEU A 86 4.40 -3.52 -8.39
C LEU A 86 3.22 -4.31 -7.84
N TYR A 87 3.16 -4.44 -6.52
CA TYR A 87 2.04 -5.06 -5.83
C TYR A 87 1.03 -3.99 -5.42
N PRO A 88 -0.22 -4.02 -5.93
CA PRO A 88 -1.26 -3.08 -5.55
C PRO A 88 -1.74 -3.29 -4.10
N LEU A 89 -2.35 -2.25 -3.53
CA LEU A 89 -2.87 -2.25 -2.15
C LEU A 89 -3.77 -3.46 -1.85
N THR A 90 -4.60 -3.88 -2.81
CA THR A 90 -5.50 -5.02 -2.64
C THR A 90 -4.73 -6.32 -2.35
N ILE A 91 -3.61 -6.56 -3.06
CA ILE A 91 -2.75 -7.72 -2.81
C ILE A 91 -2.07 -7.61 -1.44
N ILE A 92 -1.59 -6.42 -1.08
CA ILE A 92 -0.96 -6.15 0.21
C ILE A 92 -1.94 -6.44 1.36
N ILE A 93 -3.18 -5.97 1.24
CA ILE A 93 -4.24 -6.23 2.22
C ILE A 93 -4.53 -7.72 2.32
N ALA A 94 -4.75 -8.40 1.19
CA ALA A 94 -5.06 -9.82 1.19
C ALA A 94 -3.93 -10.67 1.81
N LEU A 95 -2.67 -10.36 1.48
CA LEU A 95 -1.49 -11.01 2.08
C LEU A 95 -1.46 -10.85 3.60
N SER A 96 -1.83 -9.69 4.13
CA SER A 96 -1.86 -9.46 5.58
C SER A 96 -2.81 -10.40 6.35
N TYR A 97 -3.86 -10.91 5.69
CA TYR A 97 -4.77 -11.90 6.27
C TYR A 97 -4.28 -13.35 6.13
N GLN A 98 -3.43 -13.62 5.15
CA GLN A 98 -2.86 -14.95 4.93
C GLN A 98 -1.53 -15.17 5.67
N LEU A 99 -0.85 -14.09 6.04
CA LEU A 99 0.41 -14.11 6.76
C LEU A 99 0.17 -14.05 8.27
N ASP A 100 0.75 -15.03 8.95
CA ASP A 100 0.85 -15.05 10.40
C ASP A 100 2.20 -14.44 10.80
N SER A 101 2.26 -13.11 10.87
CA SER A 101 3.38 -12.33 11.41
C SER A 101 2.87 -11.17 12.25
N MET A 102 3.73 -10.63 13.12
CA MET A 102 3.38 -9.50 13.99
C MET A 102 3.03 -8.26 13.16
N GLU A 103 3.81 -8.01 12.13
CA GLU A 103 3.64 -6.89 11.20
C GLU A 103 2.30 -7.02 10.46
N ALA A 104 1.96 -8.22 9.97
CA ALA A 104 0.68 -8.49 9.33
C ALA A 104 -0.50 -8.31 10.31
N HIS A 105 -0.36 -8.73 11.57
CA HIS A 105 -1.36 -8.53 12.61
C HIS A 105 -1.59 -7.03 12.89
N LEU A 106 -0.52 -6.25 13.04
CA LEU A 106 -0.60 -4.82 13.32
C LEU A 106 -1.14 -4.03 12.14
N PHE A 107 -0.78 -4.40 10.92
CA PHE A 107 -1.38 -3.83 9.72
C PHE A 107 -2.89 -4.07 9.66
N ARG A 108 -3.35 -5.31 9.88
CA ARG A 108 -4.80 -5.61 9.96
C ARG A 108 -5.49 -4.78 11.04
N LYS A 109 -4.90 -4.70 12.24
CA LYS A 109 -5.43 -3.88 13.34
C LYS A 109 -5.56 -2.40 12.95
N HIS A 110 -4.57 -1.86 12.25
CA HIS A 110 -4.61 -0.50 11.75
C HIS A 110 -5.72 -0.30 10.72
N ILE A 111 -5.82 -1.16 9.70
CA ILE A 111 -6.87 -1.09 8.68
C ILE A 111 -8.26 -1.18 9.32
N CYS A 112 -8.50 -2.13 10.22
CA CYS A 112 -9.76 -2.25 10.93
C CYS A 112 -10.08 -0.98 11.74
N ARG A 113 -9.09 -0.39 12.42
CA ARG A 113 -9.26 0.88 13.13
C ARG A 113 -9.65 2.01 12.20
N GLU A 114 -8.99 2.15 11.05
CA GLU A 114 -9.30 3.19 10.06
C GLU A 114 -10.69 3.00 9.44
N LEU A 115 -11.09 1.75 9.15
CA LEU A 115 -12.42 1.43 8.63
C LEU A 115 -13.53 1.65 9.68
N GLN A 116 -13.23 1.47 10.95
CA GLN A 116 -14.16 1.69 12.06
C GLN A 116 -14.18 3.14 12.55
N ARG A 117 -13.30 4.02 12.05
CA ARG A 117 -13.40 5.44 12.36
C ARG A 117 -14.75 5.95 11.82
N PRO A 118 -15.57 6.64 12.63
CA PRO A 118 -16.64 7.43 12.05
C PRO A 118 -15.98 8.38 11.03
N LEU A 119 -16.53 8.42 9.81
CA LEU A 119 -16.08 9.28 8.71
C LEU A 119 -15.58 10.63 9.24
N PRO A 120 -14.53 11.24 8.66
CA PRO A 120 -14.13 12.59 9.06
C PRO A 120 -15.41 13.42 9.03
N VAL A 121 -15.70 14.08 10.15
CA VAL A 121 -16.85 14.96 10.29
C VAL A 121 -16.70 15.99 9.17
N VAL A 122 -17.33 15.73 8.03
CA VAL A 122 -17.55 16.74 7.01
C VAL A 122 -18.50 17.68 7.74
N GLU A 123 -17.97 18.81 8.22
CA GLU A 123 -18.81 19.88 8.74
C GLU A 123 -19.90 20.11 7.70
N GLN A 124 -21.12 19.69 8.02
CA GLN A 124 -22.28 20.03 7.22
C GLN A 124 -22.39 21.54 7.32
N ILE A 125 -21.93 22.23 6.28
CA ILE A 125 -22.19 23.66 6.12
C ILE A 125 -23.70 23.78 5.95
N TYR A 126 -24.39 24.16 7.03
CA TYR A 126 -25.80 24.55 6.99
C TYR A 126 -25.88 25.92 6.30
N LEU A 127 -26.29 25.92 5.04
CA LEU A 127 -26.76 27.14 4.36
C LEU A 127 -28.22 27.37 4.77
N HIS A 128 -28.42 28.26 5.75
CA HIS A 128 -29.73 28.80 6.06
C HIS A 128 -30.10 29.82 4.99
N CYS A 129 -30.90 29.41 3.99
CA CYS A 129 -31.56 30.35 3.09
C CYS A 129 -32.73 30.96 3.84
N SER A 130 -32.57 32.18 4.33
CA SER A 130 -33.69 32.98 4.82
C SER A 130 -34.43 33.54 3.61
N ASP A 131 -35.50 32.88 3.19
CA ASP A 131 -36.45 33.47 2.26
C ASP A 131 -37.27 34.52 3.02
N SER A 132 -36.75 35.75 3.12
CA SER A 132 -37.61 36.90 3.32
C SER A 132 -38.27 37.22 1.98
N ILE A 133 -39.51 36.79 1.81
CA ILE A 133 -40.38 37.38 0.79
C ILE A 133 -41.62 37.92 1.50
N ASN A 134 -41.58 39.25 1.64
CA ASN A 134 -42.65 40.20 1.99
C ASN A 134 -43.23 40.16 3.40
#